data_AF-A0A419G1J3-F1
#
_entry.id   AF-A0A419G1J3-F1
#
_cell.length_a   1.000
_cell.length_b   1.000
_cell.length_c   1.000
_cell.angle_alpha   90.00
_cell.angle_beta   90.00
_cell.angle_gamma   90.00
#
_symmetry.space_group_name_H-M   'P 1'
#
loop_
_entity.id
_entity.type
_entity.pdbx_description
1 polymer ?
#
loop_
_entity_poly.entity_id
_entity_poly.type
_entity_poly.pdbx_seq_one_letter_code
_entity_poly.pdbx_strand_id
1 'polypeptide(L)'
;MKRKAGKKLGDKKLILEGYRECFYSNPSIRYLLDLYLTAVECGCFEEIRDMVEQRIMELRSKNKIPATNFYDSEQNRSFATEGVLFNALLLAGKHENVFEMCKSLGPLGWSSSDNPKPVFTVCMMIILTKDGKHSKVLYKQWDKAIANTGLGANEEYVKKYRKLIDNIKGSIQLTLEQEEFYLKWCKDEIGRRVDAIVGNQHRGSYHKEAEMAFADFKEKWGKKHPIIIRSWENNWLELT
;
A
#
# COMPACT_ATOMS: atom_id res chain seq x y z
N MET A 1 21.10 -17.03 -10.14
CA MET A 1 21.52 -18.40 -9.74
C MET A 1 21.68 -18.56 -8.23
N LYS A 2 22.20 -17.55 -7.52
CA LYS A 2 22.41 -17.53 -6.06
C LYS A 2 21.19 -17.93 -5.23
N ARG A 3 20.00 -17.39 -5.54
CA ARG A 3 18.74 -17.76 -4.84
C ARG A 3 18.47 -19.28 -4.80
N LYS A 4 18.63 -19.98 -5.93
CA LYS A 4 18.36 -21.43 -6.01
C LYS A 4 19.44 -22.22 -5.26
N ALA A 5 20.69 -21.80 -5.33
CA ALA A 5 21.80 -22.40 -4.59
C ALA A 5 21.62 -22.22 -3.07
N GLY A 6 21.32 -21.00 -2.61
CA GLY A 6 21.06 -20.71 -1.20
C GLY A 6 19.88 -21.52 -0.64
N LYS A 7 18.79 -21.70 -1.40
CA LYS A 7 17.68 -22.58 -0.98
C LYS A 7 18.09 -24.03 -0.79
N LYS A 8 19.00 -24.57 -1.62
CA LYS A 8 19.53 -25.93 -1.46
C LYS A 8 20.43 -26.07 -0.24
N LEU A 9 21.19 -25.02 0.08
CA LEU A 9 22.17 -25.00 1.18
C LEU A 9 21.58 -24.52 2.52
N GLY A 10 20.34 -24.03 2.53
CA GLY A 10 19.75 -23.37 3.71
C GLY A 10 20.39 -22.02 4.05
N ASP A 11 21.20 -21.45 3.16
CA ASP A 11 21.92 -20.20 3.39
C ASP A 11 21.04 -18.98 3.08
N LYS A 12 20.50 -18.38 4.14
CA LYS A 12 19.64 -17.20 4.06
C LYS A 12 20.35 -15.96 3.51
N LYS A 13 21.64 -15.79 3.75
CA LYS A 13 22.41 -14.65 3.22
C LYS A 13 22.56 -14.77 1.71
N LEU A 14 22.85 -15.97 1.21
CA LEU A 14 22.94 -16.23 -0.22
C LEU A 14 21.56 -16.12 -0.93
N ILE A 15 20.48 -16.47 -0.23
CA ILE A 15 19.11 -16.22 -0.71
C ILE A 15 18.84 -14.72 -0.81
N LEU A 16 19.18 -13.94 0.22
CA LEU A 16 19.00 -12.49 0.27
C LEU A 16 19.75 -11.81 -0.88
N GLU A 17 21.00 -12.17 -1.10
CA GLU A 17 21.81 -11.65 -2.21
C GLU A 17 21.17 -11.97 -3.56
N GLY A 18 20.66 -13.19 -3.74
CA GLY A 18 19.94 -13.56 -4.96
C GLY A 18 18.67 -12.74 -5.19
N TYR A 19 17.93 -12.37 -4.14
CA TYR A 19 16.78 -11.47 -4.25
C TYR A 19 17.18 -10.02 -4.50
N ARG A 20 18.29 -9.56 -3.91
CA ARG A 20 18.88 -8.25 -4.17
C ARG A 20 19.22 -8.09 -5.66
N GLU A 21 19.89 -9.08 -6.26
CA GLU A 21 20.20 -9.10 -7.69
C GLU A 21 18.92 -9.02 -8.54
N CYS A 22 17.90 -9.83 -8.21
CA CYS A 22 16.62 -9.84 -8.94
C CYS A 22 15.93 -8.47 -8.90
N PHE A 23 15.87 -7.84 -7.72
CA PHE A 23 15.28 -6.51 -7.58
C PHE A 23 16.10 -5.45 -8.33
N TYR A 24 17.43 -5.50 -8.25
CA TYR A 24 18.30 -4.53 -8.90
C TYR A 24 18.18 -4.58 -10.43
N SER A 25 18.07 -5.79 -10.99
CA SER A 25 17.91 -6.02 -12.43
C SER A 25 16.51 -5.68 -12.93
N ASN A 26 15.46 -6.01 -12.17
CA ASN A 26 14.07 -5.78 -12.58
C ASN A 26 13.20 -5.39 -11.38
N PRO A 27 13.19 -4.12 -10.97
CA PRO A 27 12.41 -3.66 -9.83
C PRO A 27 10.93 -3.99 -10.01
N SER A 28 10.40 -4.84 -9.13
CA SER A 28 8.99 -5.20 -9.09
C SER A 28 8.55 -5.42 -7.66
N ILE A 29 7.25 -5.24 -7.39
CA ILE A 29 6.72 -5.44 -6.04
C ILE A 29 6.90 -6.90 -5.60
N ARG A 30 6.85 -7.88 -6.52
CA ARG A 30 7.08 -9.28 -6.18
C ARG A 30 8.50 -9.53 -5.64
N TYR A 31 9.51 -8.96 -6.30
CA TYR A 31 10.89 -9.07 -5.79
C TYR A 31 11.13 -8.22 -4.56
N LEU A 32 10.45 -7.08 -4.43
CA LEU A 32 10.47 -6.26 -3.22
C LEU A 32 9.97 -7.05 -2.01
N LEU A 33 8.82 -7.71 -2.12
CA LEU A 33 8.23 -8.51 -1.04
C LEU A 33 9.17 -9.64 -0.60
N ASP A 34 9.72 -10.39 -1.56
CA ASP A 34 10.66 -11.47 -1.27
C ASP A 34 11.96 -10.95 -0.62
N LEU A 35 12.49 -9.84 -1.13
CA LEU A 35 13.71 -9.20 -0.63
C LEU A 35 13.51 -8.71 0.80
N TYR A 36 12.44 -7.95 1.06
CA TYR A 36 12.12 -7.41 2.37
C TYR A 36 11.85 -8.49 3.41
N LEU A 37 11.08 -9.53 3.07
CA LEU A 37 10.84 -10.64 3.99
C LEU A 37 12.13 -11.37 4.35
N THR A 38 12.99 -11.63 3.36
CA THR A 38 14.29 -12.26 3.62
C THR A 38 15.19 -11.35 4.46
N ALA A 39 15.14 -10.03 4.24
CA ALA A 39 15.92 -9.06 5.01
C ALA A 39 15.49 -9.01 6.48
N VAL A 40 14.18 -9.08 6.75
CA VAL A 40 13.64 -9.23 8.12
C VAL A 40 14.17 -10.51 8.76
N GLU A 41 14.12 -11.64 8.05
CA GLU A 41 14.63 -12.93 8.56
C GLU A 41 16.14 -12.95 8.81
N CYS A 42 16.89 -12.09 8.12
CA CYS A 42 18.32 -11.91 8.26
C CYS A 42 18.72 -10.77 9.23
N GLY A 43 17.75 -10.03 9.79
CA GLY A 43 18.02 -8.91 10.70
C GLY A 43 18.69 -7.69 10.06
N CYS A 44 18.60 -7.51 8.74
CA CYS A 44 19.23 -6.42 7.98
C CYS A 44 18.20 -5.60 7.19
N PHE A 45 16.96 -5.51 7.71
CA PHE A 45 15.85 -4.87 7.02
C PHE A 45 16.12 -3.38 6.72
N GLU A 46 16.71 -2.66 7.68
CA GLU A 46 17.05 -1.23 7.55
C GLU A 46 18.01 -0.95 6.40
N GLU A 47 19.11 -1.71 6.31
CA GLU A 47 20.11 -1.59 5.24
C GLU A 47 19.49 -1.86 3.86
N ILE A 48 18.60 -2.86 3.80
CA ILE A 48 17.93 -3.23 2.55
C ILE A 48 16.88 -2.20 2.14
N ARG A 49 16.19 -1.57 3.10
CA ARG A 49 15.28 -0.45 2.83
C ARG A 49 16.01 0.70 2.14
N ASP A 50 17.13 1.14 2.70
CA ASP A 50 17.90 2.27 2.17
C ASP A 50 18.44 1.97 0.77
N MET A 51 18.94 0.75 0.55
CA MET A 51 19.40 0.29 -0.76
C MET A 51 18.28 0.29 -1.80
N VAL A 52 17.08 -0.20 -1.45
CA VAL A 52 15.93 -0.21 -2.35
C VAL A 52 15.53 1.20 -2.75
N GLU A 53 15.46 2.11 -1.78
CA GLU A 53 15.08 3.51 -2.03
C GLU A 53 16.10 4.21 -2.94
N GLN A 54 17.39 4.08 -2.64
CA GLN A 54 18.46 4.61 -3.47
C GLN A 54 18.32 4.09 -4.92
N ARG A 55 18.11 2.79 -5.08
CA ARG A 55 17.96 2.18 -6.40
C ARG A 55 16.75 2.72 -7.17
N ILE A 56 15.60 2.87 -6.52
CA ILE A 56 14.41 3.42 -7.16
C ILE A 56 14.65 4.88 -7.60
N MET A 57 15.30 5.69 -6.75
CA MET A 57 15.63 7.08 -7.07
C MET A 57 16.61 7.20 -8.24
N GLU A 58 17.63 6.34 -8.30
CA GLU A 58 18.58 6.26 -9.42
C GLU A 58 17.88 5.95 -10.76
N LEU A 59 16.86 5.07 -10.76
CA LEU A 59 16.14 4.73 -11.98
C LEU A 59 15.19 5.84 -12.42
N ARG A 60 14.59 6.56 -11.48
CA ARG A 60 13.71 7.70 -11.78
C ARG A 60 14.48 8.92 -12.27
N SER A 61 15.71 9.14 -11.82
CA SER A 61 16.54 10.26 -12.32
C SER A 61 17.00 10.05 -13.76
N LYS A 62 17.30 8.81 -14.16
CA LYS A 62 17.68 8.45 -15.53
C LYS A 62 16.55 8.65 -16.56
N ASN A 63 15.30 8.44 -16.15
CA ASN A 63 14.12 8.62 -17.01
C ASN A 63 13.79 10.09 -17.34
N LYS A 64 14.50 11.07 -16.76
CA LYS A 64 14.33 12.51 -17.06
C LYS A 64 15.17 12.99 -18.25
N ILE A 65 16.02 12.14 -18.82
CA ILE A 65 16.85 12.48 -19.99
C ILE A 65 16.03 12.17 -21.26
N PRO A 66 15.77 13.14 -22.16
CA PRO A 66 15.01 12.89 -23.38
C PRO A 66 15.69 11.81 -24.23
N ALA A 67 14.92 10.81 -24.65
CA ALA A 67 15.39 9.75 -25.53
C ALA A 67 15.64 10.28 -26.95
N THR A 68 16.75 10.99 -27.17
CA THR A 68 17.29 11.20 -28.50
C THR A 68 17.99 9.91 -28.92
N ASN A 69 17.27 9.07 -29.67
CA ASN A 69 17.72 7.91 -30.47
C ASN A 69 17.06 6.59 -30.06
N PHE A 70 16.20 6.11 -30.95
CA PHE A 70 15.42 4.87 -30.88
C PHE A 70 16.26 3.58 -31.03
N TYR A 71 17.60 3.68 -31.09
CA TYR A 71 18.49 2.53 -31.32
C TYR A 71 19.10 1.94 -30.04
N ASP A 72 18.84 2.51 -28.86
CA ASP A 72 19.46 2.08 -27.60
C ASP A 72 18.55 1.22 -26.71
N SER A 73 17.69 0.41 -27.34
CA SER A 73 16.74 -0.48 -26.66
C SER A 73 17.39 -1.55 -25.76
N GLU A 74 18.71 -1.76 -25.86
CA GLU A 74 19.45 -2.66 -24.98
C GLU A 74 20.09 -1.96 -23.76
N GLN A 75 20.25 -0.64 -23.76
CA GLN A 75 20.86 0.10 -22.64
C GLN A 75 19.86 0.59 -21.58
N ASN A 76 18.55 0.51 -21.85
CA ASN A 76 17.49 1.08 -21.02
C ASN A 76 16.75 0.04 -20.13
N ARG A 77 17.50 -0.87 -19.49
CA ARG A 77 16.94 -2.18 -19.04
C ARG A 77 16.31 -2.27 -17.64
N SER A 78 16.14 -1.18 -16.90
CA SER A 78 15.37 -1.22 -15.66
C SER A 78 14.72 0.14 -15.37
N PHE A 79 13.40 0.17 -15.21
CA PHE A 79 12.66 1.35 -14.75
C PHE A 79 11.89 0.99 -13.47
N ALA A 80 11.60 1.98 -12.64
CA ALA A 80 10.73 1.81 -11.48
C ALA A 80 9.47 2.64 -11.69
N THR A 81 8.30 2.00 -11.63
CA THR A 81 7.01 2.71 -11.70
C THR A 81 6.73 3.46 -10.40
N GLU A 82 5.78 4.39 -10.43
CA GLU A 82 5.21 4.98 -9.21
C GLU A 82 4.65 3.90 -8.27
N GLY A 83 4.07 2.82 -8.81
CA GLY A 83 3.65 1.63 -8.08
C GLY A 83 4.76 0.98 -7.27
N VAL A 84 5.92 0.75 -7.87
CA VAL A 84 7.09 0.19 -7.16
C VAL A 84 7.57 1.15 -6.06
N LEU A 85 7.60 2.46 -6.34
CA LEU A 85 8.03 3.47 -5.38
C LEU A 85 7.14 3.53 -4.14
N PHE A 86 5.83 3.74 -4.30
CA PHE A 86 4.97 3.91 -3.13
C PHE A 86 4.90 2.62 -2.31
N ASN A 87 4.94 1.44 -2.95
CA ASN A 87 4.95 0.17 -2.22
C ASN A 87 6.26 -0.01 -1.44
N ALA A 88 7.41 0.38 -2.01
CA ALA A 88 8.68 0.37 -1.28
C ALA A 88 8.62 1.26 -0.05
N LEU A 89 8.15 2.51 -0.19
CA LEU A 89 7.99 3.46 0.92
C LEU A 89 7.00 2.96 1.98
N LEU A 90 5.84 2.44 1.56
CA LEU A 90 4.81 1.95 2.48
C LEU A 90 5.31 0.76 3.28
N LEU A 91 5.90 -0.24 2.61
CA LEU A 91 6.44 -1.44 3.24
C LEU A 91 7.70 -1.17 4.06
N ALA A 92 8.35 -0.03 3.84
CA ALA A 92 9.44 0.51 4.63
C ALA A 92 8.99 1.30 5.87
N GLY A 93 7.68 1.51 6.06
CA GLY A 93 7.12 2.30 7.17
C GLY A 93 7.14 3.81 6.95
N LYS A 94 7.57 4.29 5.77
CA LYS A 94 7.64 5.72 5.40
C LYS A 94 6.29 6.24 4.91
N HIS A 95 5.28 6.11 5.77
CA HIS A 95 3.88 6.34 5.44
C HIS A 95 3.56 7.81 5.13
N GLU A 96 4.26 8.78 5.74
CA GLU A 96 4.14 10.20 5.44
C GLU A 96 4.52 10.50 3.98
N ASN A 97 5.58 9.88 3.47
CA ASN A 97 5.99 10.05 2.07
C ASN A 97 4.92 9.52 1.11
N VAL A 98 4.29 8.39 1.45
CA VAL A 98 3.19 7.82 0.65
C VAL A 98 1.94 8.70 0.72
N PHE A 99 1.69 9.32 1.88
CA PHE A 99 0.61 10.29 2.05
C PHE A 99 0.79 11.51 1.13
N GLU A 100 1.99 12.07 1.03
CA GLU A 100 2.27 13.16 0.10
C GLU A 100 1.99 12.75 -1.36
N MET A 101 2.33 11.52 -1.75
CA MET A 101 2.00 10.98 -3.08
C MET A 101 0.49 10.87 -3.31
N CYS A 102 -0.31 10.69 -2.25
CA CYS A 102 -1.77 10.63 -2.37
C CYS A 102 -2.40 12.01 -2.65
N LYS A 103 -1.77 13.12 -2.25
CA LYS A 103 -2.36 14.47 -2.36
C LYS A 103 -2.56 14.94 -3.80
N SER A 104 -1.72 14.50 -4.72
CA SER A 104 -1.77 14.93 -6.13
C SER A 104 -2.77 14.15 -6.99
N LEU A 105 -3.44 13.14 -6.43
CA LEU A 105 -4.27 12.21 -7.19
C LEU A 105 -5.75 12.48 -7.01
N GLY A 106 -6.52 12.26 -8.08
CA GLY A 106 -7.99 12.32 -8.04
C GLY A 106 -8.63 11.15 -7.26
N PRO A 107 -9.94 11.21 -6.99
CA PRO A 107 -10.69 10.11 -6.37
C PRO A 107 -11.04 8.98 -7.36
N LEU A 108 -10.96 9.24 -8.67
CA LEU A 108 -11.10 8.23 -9.73
C LEU A 108 -9.73 7.60 -10.03
N GLY A 109 -9.71 6.33 -10.46
CA GLY A 109 -8.45 5.63 -10.77
C GLY A 109 -7.89 4.75 -9.63
N TRP A 110 -8.73 4.38 -8.66
CA TRP A 110 -8.38 3.42 -7.59
C TRP A 110 -8.08 1.99 -8.09
N SER A 111 -8.36 1.70 -9.37
CA SER A 111 -8.06 0.42 -10.01
C SER A 111 -6.65 0.37 -10.62
N SER A 112 -5.92 1.49 -10.65
CA SER A 112 -4.55 1.53 -11.14
C SER A 112 -3.58 1.03 -10.08
N SER A 113 -2.68 0.11 -10.46
CA SER A 113 -1.61 -0.39 -9.59
C SER A 113 -0.59 0.69 -9.20
N ASP A 114 -0.54 1.79 -9.95
CA ASP A 114 0.32 2.94 -9.68
C ASP A 114 -0.34 4.01 -8.79
N ASN A 115 -1.61 3.82 -8.41
CA ASN A 115 -2.29 4.73 -7.49
C ASN A 115 -2.12 4.25 -6.02
N PRO A 116 -1.40 4.99 -5.16
CA PRO A 116 -1.21 4.63 -3.76
C PRO A 116 -2.49 4.72 -2.91
N LYS A 117 -3.47 5.56 -3.27
CA LYS A 117 -4.62 5.87 -2.41
C LYS A 117 -5.37 4.64 -1.88
N PRO A 118 -5.79 3.67 -2.71
CA PRO A 118 -6.63 2.56 -2.25
C PRO A 118 -5.93 1.72 -1.18
N VAL A 119 -4.67 1.37 -1.43
CA VAL A 119 -3.88 0.56 -0.50
C VAL A 119 -3.43 1.38 0.70
N PHE A 120 -3.07 2.65 0.52
CA PHE A 120 -2.69 3.52 1.63
C PHE A 120 -3.85 3.76 2.59
N THR A 121 -5.04 4.12 2.09
CA THR A 121 -6.25 4.34 2.90
C THR A 121 -6.58 3.10 3.73
N VAL A 122 -6.64 1.91 3.12
CA VAL A 122 -6.98 0.70 3.86
C VAL A 122 -5.86 0.29 4.83
N CYS A 123 -4.58 0.49 4.47
CA CYS A 123 -3.46 0.24 5.37
C CYS A 123 -3.52 1.14 6.62
N MET A 124 -3.77 2.44 6.45
CA MET A 124 -3.92 3.37 7.57
C MET A 124 -5.12 2.98 8.45
N MET A 125 -6.25 2.59 7.87
CA MET A 125 -7.38 2.08 8.65
C MET A 125 -7.00 0.84 9.49
N ILE A 126 -6.20 -0.08 8.93
CA ILE A 126 -5.69 -1.25 9.66
C ILE A 126 -4.79 -0.81 10.83
N ILE A 127 -3.85 0.10 10.61
CA ILE A 127 -2.92 0.61 11.64
C ILE A 127 -3.67 1.34 12.77
N LEU A 128 -4.63 2.19 12.43
CA LEU A 128 -5.43 2.95 13.39
C LEU A 128 -6.35 2.04 14.23
N THR A 129 -6.71 0.87 13.73
CA THR A 129 -7.44 -0.16 14.51
C THR A 129 -6.49 -0.96 15.41
N LYS A 130 -5.97 -0.30 16.46
CA LYS A 130 -4.98 -0.83 17.43
C LYS A 130 -5.34 -2.17 18.11
N ASP A 131 -6.62 -2.54 18.19
CA ASP A 131 -7.09 -3.66 19.02
C ASP A 131 -7.26 -5.00 18.27
N GLY A 132 -6.72 -5.13 17.05
CA GLY A 132 -6.62 -6.41 16.32
C GLY A 132 -7.94 -7.07 15.89
N LYS A 133 -9.10 -6.58 16.33
CA LYS A 133 -10.43 -7.03 15.91
C LYS A 133 -10.91 -6.31 14.65
N HIS A 134 -10.15 -6.43 13.58
CA HIS A 134 -10.58 -5.92 12.27
C HIS A 134 -11.90 -6.60 11.85
N SER A 135 -12.78 -5.88 11.15
CA SER A 135 -13.95 -6.55 10.55
C SER A 135 -13.48 -7.49 9.44
N LYS A 136 -14.22 -8.59 9.24
CA LYS A 136 -14.00 -9.47 8.08
C LYS A 136 -14.07 -8.67 6.78
N VAL A 137 -14.88 -7.62 6.76
CA VAL A 137 -15.00 -6.68 5.64
C VAL A 137 -13.72 -5.88 5.43
N LEU A 138 -13.13 -5.29 6.47
CA LEU A 138 -11.88 -4.52 6.34
C LEU A 138 -10.74 -5.40 5.84
N TYR A 139 -10.63 -6.65 6.30
CA TYR A 139 -9.63 -7.59 5.77
C TYR A 139 -9.87 -7.98 4.30
N LYS A 140 -11.13 -8.18 3.90
CA LYS A 140 -11.45 -8.41 2.48
C LYS A 140 -11.08 -7.21 1.62
N GLN A 141 -11.35 -5.99 2.09
CA GLN A 141 -10.95 -4.78 1.38
C GLN A 141 -9.43 -4.64 1.34
N TRP A 142 -8.74 -5.04 2.41
CA TRP A 142 -7.29 -5.06 2.46
C TRP A 142 -6.69 -6.03 1.43
N ASP A 143 -7.25 -7.24 1.31
CA ASP A 143 -6.82 -8.21 0.29
C ASP A 143 -7.04 -7.70 -1.12
N LYS A 144 -8.19 -7.09 -1.39
CA LYS A 144 -8.49 -6.49 -2.69
C LYS A 144 -7.55 -5.34 -3.01
N ALA A 145 -7.30 -4.46 -2.04
CA ALA A 145 -6.40 -3.32 -2.21
C ALA A 145 -4.96 -3.77 -2.48
N ILE A 146 -4.47 -4.78 -1.75
CA ILE A 146 -3.16 -5.41 -2.03
C ILE A 146 -3.16 -6.06 -3.40
N ALA A 147 -4.18 -6.85 -3.75
CA ALA A 147 -4.22 -7.55 -5.04
C ALA A 147 -4.14 -6.58 -6.22
N ASN A 148 -4.71 -5.37 -6.07
CA ASN A 148 -4.67 -4.34 -7.10
C ASN A 148 -3.29 -3.68 -7.27
N THR A 149 -2.34 -3.86 -6.34
CA THR A 149 -0.99 -3.29 -6.50
C THR A 149 -0.11 -4.09 -7.45
N GLY A 150 -0.46 -5.35 -7.77
CA GLY A 150 0.35 -6.22 -8.62
C GLY A 150 -0.46 -6.98 -9.66
N LEU A 151 -0.04 -6.89 -10.94
CA LEU A 151 -0.60 -7.74 -12.00
C LEU A 151 -0.38 -9.22 -11.69
N GLY A 152 -1.46 -10.01 -11.70
CA GLY A 152 -1.42 -11.44 -11.38
C GLY A 152 -1.13 -11.73 -9.90
N ALA A 153 -1.51 -10.83 -8.99
CA ALA A 153 -1.47 -11.06 -7.56
C ALA A 153 -2.26 -12.34 -7.20
N ASN A 154 -1.59 -13.25 -6.51
CA ASN A 154 -2.17 -14.49 -6.00
C ASN A 154 -2.22 -14.47 -4.47
N GLU A 155 -2.79 -15.51 -3.87
CA GLU A 155 -2.92 -15.59 -2.41
C GLU A 155 -1.55 -15.51 -1.69
N GLU A 156 -0.49 -16.08 -2.27
CA GLU A 156 0.87 -15.99 -1.73
C GLU A 156 1.39 -14.55 -1.72
N TYR A 157 1.17 -13.80 -2.80
CA TYR A 157 1.52 -12.38 -2.89
C TYR A 157 0.86 -11.56 -1.77
N VAL A 158 -0.45 -11.75 -1.61
CA VAL A 158 -1.24 -11.05 -0.57
C VAL A 158 -0.75 -11.40 0.83
N LYS A 159 -0.47 -12.69 1.10
CA LYS A 159 0.08 -13.16 2.38
C LYS A 159 1.43 -12.53 2.70
N LYS A 160 2.34 -12.44 1.73
CA LYS A 160 3.65 -11.80 1.90
C LYS A 160 3.54 -10.32 2.23
N TYR A 161 2.66 -9.61 1.51
CA TYR A 161 2.40 -8.20 1.74
C TYR A 161 1.87 -7.95 3.16
N ARG A 162 0.85 -8.71 3.58
CA ARG A 162 0.29 -8.63 4.93
C ARG A 162 1.37 -8.86 6.00
N LYS A 163 2.17 -9.92 5.84
CA LYS A 163 3.24 -10.26 6.79
C LYS A 163 4.22 -9.08 6.97
N LEU A 164 4.58 -8.37 5.90
CA LEU A 164 5.45 -7.20 6.01
C LEU A 164 4.76 -6.03 6.72
N ILE A 165 3.52 -5.72 6.38
CA ILE A 165 2.77 -4.66 7.08
C ILE A 165 2.59 -5.00 8.55
N ASP A 166 2.31 -6.26 8.89
CA ASP A 166 2.22 -6.73 10.28
C ASP A 166 3.55 -6.61 11.04
N ASN A 167 4.68 -6.78 10.35
CA ASN A 167 6.01 -6.59 10.95
C ASN A 167 6.31 -5.10 11.23
N ILE A 168 5.97 -4.19 10.30
CA ILE A 168 6.31 -2.77 10.43
C ILE A 168 5.25 -1.96 11.19
N LYS A 169 4.00 -2.42 11.30
CA LYS A 169 2.94 -1.63 11.97
C LYS A 169 3.30 -1.31 13.42
N GLY A 170 4.07 -2.17 14.09
CA GLY A 170 4.56 -1.94 15.46
C GLY A 170 5.63 -0.84 15.54
N SER A 171 6.35 -0.56 14.44
CA SER A 171 7.31 0.55 14.38
C SER A 171 6.66 1.88 13.98
N ILE A 172 5.42 1.86 13.46
CA ILE A 172 4.67 3.08 13.16
C ILE A 172 4.06 3.60 14.47
N GLN A 173 4.73 4.59 15.07
CA GLN A 173 4.26 5.26 16.27
C GLN A 173 3.58 6.58 15.90
N LEU A 174 2.25 6.57 15.90
CA LEU A 174 1.47 7.78 15.66
C LEU A 174 1.18 8.49 16.98
N THR A 175 1.25 9.82 16.97
CA THR A 175 0.69 10.65 18.05
C THR A 175 -0.84 10.64 17.95
N LEU A 176 -1.53 11.02 19.04
CA LEU A 176 -2.99 11.16 19.03
C LEU A 176 -3.47 12.12 17.92
N GLU A 177 -2.76 13.23 17.71
CA GLU A 177 -3.05 14.20 16.66
C GLU A 177 -2.92 13.56 15.26
N GLN A 178 -1.85 12.79 15.03
CA GLN A 178 -1.67 12.07 13.77
C GLN A 178 -2.75 11.01 13.55
N GLU A 179 -3.18 10.31 14.61
CA GLU A 179 -4.26 9.34 14.53
C GLU A 179 -5.58 9.98 14.12
N GLU A 180 -5.93 11.11 14.74
CA GLU A 180 -7.12 11.88 14.41
C GLU A 180 -7.05 12.42 12.97
N PHE A 181 -5.88 12.93 12.57
CA PHE A 181 -5.63 13.42 11.23
C PHE A 181 -5.83 12.34 10.17
N TYR A 182 -5.13 11.21 10.29
CA TYR A 182 -5.22 10.12 9.30
C TYR A 182 -6.59 9.48 9.29
N LEU A 183 -7.26 9.38 10.44
CA LEU A 183 -8.63 8.89 10.52
C LEU A 183 -9.59 9.81 9.75
N LYS A 184 -9.47 11.12 9.96
CA LYS A 184 -10.27 12.11 9.23
C LYS A 184 -9.99 12.02 7.73
N TRP A 185 -8.72 12.00 7.34
CA TRP A 185 -8.35 11.89 5.93
C TRP A 185 -8.88 10.62 5.26
N CYS A 186 -8.79 9.45 5.94
CA CYS A 186 -9.34 8.21 5.41
C CYS A 186 -10.85 8.32 5.19
N LYS A 187 -11.58 8.95 6.11
CA LYS A 187 -13.02 9.19 5.97
C LYS A 187 -13.33 10.08 4.77
N ASP A 188 -12.62 11.20 4.64
CA ASP A 188 -12.83 12.17 3.56
C ASP A 188 -12.49 11.56 2.19
N GLU A 189 -11.46 10.72 2.11
CA GLU A 189 -11.06 10.03 0.88
C GLU A 189 -12.06 8.92 0.49
N ILE A 190 -12.58 8.16 1.46
CA ILE A 190 -13.65 7.17 1.22
C ILE A 190 -14.94 7.87 0.80
N GLY A 191 -15.33 8.95 1.47
CA GLY A 191 -16.50 9.76 1.13
C GLY A 191 -16.43 10.27 -0.31
N ARG A 192 -15.33 10.95 -0.66
CA ARG A 192 -15.08 11.41 -2.04
C ARG A 192 -15.12 10.27 -3.07
N ARG A 193 -14.65 9.07 -2.71
CA ARG A 193 -14.72 7.91 -3.60
C ARG A 193 -16.15 7.43 -3.78
N VAL A 194 -16.94 7.35 -2.72
CA VAL A 194 -18.37 7.00 -2.77
C VAL A 194 -19.11 8.02 -3.63
N ASP A 195 -18.93 9.32 -3.37
CA ASP A 195 -19.57 10.40 -4.13
C ASP A 195 -19.20 10.34 -5.62
N ALA A 196 -17.93 10.07 -5.95
CA ALA A 196 -17.50 9.93 -7.33
C ALA A 196 -18.09 8.68 -8.03
N ILE A 197 -18.38 7.60 -7.30
CA ILE A 197 -19.07 6.40 -7.84
C ILE A 197 -20.56 6.67 -8.02
N VAL A 198 -21.19 7.26 -7.01
CA VAL A 198 -22.64 7.54 -6.96
C VAL A 198 -23.00 8.65 -7.94
N GLY A 199 -22.21 9.71 -8.00
CA GLY A 199 -22.35 10.84 -8.93
C GLY A 199 -22.14 10.47 -10.39
N ASN A 200 -21.36 9.41 -10.69
CA ASN A 200 -21.21 8.83 -12.03
C ASN A 200 -22.25 7.74 -12.38
N GLN A 201 -23.31 7.57 -11.56
CA GLN A 201 -24.45 6.66 -11.75
C GLN A 201 -24.14 5.16 -11.98
N HIS A 202 -24.07 4.38 -10.90
CA HIS A 202 -24.43 2.96 -10.88
C HIS A 202 -25.39 2.65 -9.72
N ARG A 203 -26.70 2.65 -10.02
CA ARG A 203 -27.77 2.32 -9.06
C ARG A 203 -27.81 0.81 -8.80
N GLY A 204 -27.34 0.35 -7.63
CA GLY A 204 -27.84 -0.91 -7.04
C GLY A 204 -26.81 -1.79 -6.33
N SER A 205 -25.63 -2.03 -6.89
CA SER A 205 -24.69 -3.04 -6.35
C SER A 205 -23.61 -2.46 -5.42
N TYR A 206 -22.99 -1.34 -5.81
CA TYR A 206 -21.93 -0.70 -5.02
C TYR A 206 -22.45 -0.03 -3.74
N HIS A 207 -23.74 0.36 -3.72
CA HIS A 207 -24.39 0.96 -2.57
C HIS A 207 -24.39 0.01 -1.37
N LYS A 208 -24.73 -1.26 -1.57
CA LYS A 208 -24.77 -2.27 -0.49
C LYS A 208 -23.40 -2.61 0.06
N GLU A 209 -22.38 -2.73 -0.78
CA GLU A 209 -21.04 -3.11 -0.32
C GLU A 209 -20.33 -1.95 0.40
N ALA A 210 -20.53 -0.72 -0.07
CA ALA A 210 -20.05 0.48 0.61
C ALA A 210 -20.82 0.74 1.92
N GLU A 211 -22.15 0.59 1.92
CA GLU A 211 -22.98 0.69 3.13
C GLU A 211 -22.66 -0.38 4.15
N MET A 212 -22.44 -1.64 3.75
CA MET A 212 -22.06 -2.71 4.68
C MET A 212 -20.67 -2.48 5.26
N ALA A 213 -19.69 -2.06 4.43
CA ALA A 213 -18.36 -1.72 4.91
C ALA A 213 -18.38 -0.52 5.87
N PHE A 214 -19.26 0.44 5.61
CA PHE A 214 -19.46 1.63 6.43
C PHE A 214 -20.26 1.33 7.70
N ALA A 215 -21.30 0.52 7.64
CA ALA A 215 -22.11 0.09 8.79
C ALA A 215 -21.27 -0.75 9.77
N ASP A 216 -20.46 -1.68 9.26
CA ASP A 216 -19.51 -2.46 10.08
C ASP A 216 -18.44 -1.55 10.74
N PHE A 217 -18.02 -0.51 10.02
CA PHE A 217 -17.10 0.50 10.56
C PHE A 217 -17.78 1.36 11.65
N LYS A 218 -19.02 1.81 11.40
CA LYS A 218 -19.86 2.59 12.33
C LYS A 218 -20.18 1.81 13.60
N GLU A 219 -20.54 0.54 13.51
CA GLU A 219 -20.88 -0.31 14.65
C GLU A 219 -19.67 -0.48 15.61
N LYS A 220 -18.47 -0.59 15.05
CA LYS A 220 -17.24 -0.80 15.82
C LYS A 220 -16.65 0.50 16.38
N TRP A 221 -16.69 1.60 15.61
CA TRP A 221 -16.12 2.88 16.02
C TRP A 221 -17.08 3.75 16.82
N GLY A 222 -18.40 3.59 16.65
CA GLY A 222 -19.41 4.34 17.41
C GLY A 222 -19.40 4.09 18.91
N LYS A 223 -18.89 2.93 19.34
CA LYS A 223 -18.69 2.62 20.76
C LYS A 223 -17.47 3.30 21.38
N LYS A 224 -16.45 3.64 20.57
CA LYS A 224 -15.15 4.18 21.04
C LYS A 224 -15.04 5.70 20.81
N HIS A 225 -15.71 6.24 19.80
CA HIS A 225 -15.73 7.67 19.48
C HIS A 225 -17.15 8.17 19.15
N PRO A 226 -18.06 8.19 20.14
CA PRO A 226 -19.48 8.50 19.94
C PRO A 226 -19.75 9.92 19.42
N ILE A 227 -18.89 10.89 19.76
CA ILE A 227 -19.01 12.28 19.30
C ILE A 227 -18.78 12.38 17.78
N ILE A 228 -17.87 11.58 17.24
CA ILE A 228 -17.50 11.60 15.82
C ILE A 228 -18.61 10.96 14.97
N ILE A 229 -19.29 9.93 15.48
CA ILE A 229 -20.45 9.33 14.80
C ILE A 229 -21.68 10.25 14.86
N ARG A 230 -21.93 10.93 16.00
CA ARG A 230 -23.04 11.89 16.11
C ARG A 230 -22.87 13.12 15.20
N SER A 231 -21.65 13.65 15.09
CA SER A 231 -21.36 14.73 14.15
C SER A 231 -21.62 14.31 12.70
N TRP A 232 -21.41 13.04 12.37
CA TRP A 232 -21.71 12.48 11.06
C TRP A 232 -23.22 12.21 10.83
N GLU A 233 -23.98 11.77 11.84
CA GLU A 233 -25.43 11.59 11.72
C GLU A 233 -26.16 12.91 11.45
N ASN A 234 -25.69 14.00 12.07
CA ASN A 234 -26.26 15.32 11.87
C ASN A 234 -25.97 15.87 10.46
N ASN A 235 -24.79 15.61 9.91
CA ASN A 235 -24.40 16.13 8.59
C ASN A 235 -24.84 15.23 7.43
N TRP A 236 -25.11 13.94 7.67
CA TRP A 236 -25.61 13.01 6.64
C TRP A 236 -27.06 13.30 6.26
N LEU A 237 -27.89 13.74 7.20
CA LEU A 237 -29.27 14.21 6.94
C LEU A 237 -29.32 15.50 6.12
N GLU A 238 -28.22 16.25 6.04
CA GLU A 238 -28.12 17.45 5.19
C GLU A 238 -27.65 17.12 3.76
N LEU A 239 -27.19 15.89 3.53
CA LEU A 239 -26.64 15.40 2.25
C LEU A 239 -27.55 14.38 1.54
N THR A 240 -28.71 14.06 2.14
CA THR A 240 -29.81 13.28 1.55
C THR A 240 -31.11 14.07 1.64
#